data_AF-A0A4Q5PNM5-F1
#
_entry.id   AF-A0A4Q5PNM5-F1
#
_cell.length_a   1.000
_cell.length_b   1.000
_cell.length_c   1.000
_cell.angle_alpha   90.00
_cell.angle_beta   90.00
_cell.angle_gamma   90.00
#
_symmetry.space_group_name_H-M   'P 1'
#
loop_
_entity.id
_entity.type
_entity.pdbx_description
1 polymer ?
#
loop_
_entity_poly.entity_id
_entity_poly.type
_entity_poly.pdbx_seq_one_letter_code
_entity_poly.pdbx_strand_id
1 'polypeptide(L)'
;MIAFLGSVFSPYYAFARRKGPADPLDHCSINVSIYRKGGNRWAMTERPHGAVERRTNSLSIGPSHLHWDGDCLTITIDEITVPIPRRIRGTVRVRPAAITQQGFVLNSQGDHNWWPIAPSAHVEVALQRPDLQWQGRGYFDTNQGSAPVEAGFSDWQWACGPTRNGAVILYEALRRDGGVTNLAL
;
A
#
# COMPACT_ATOMS: atom_id res chain seq x y z
N MET A 1 -5.81 -1.43 1.18
CA MET A 1 -5.27 -1.89 -0.12
C MET A 1 -3.85 -1.37 -0.22
N ILE A 2 -2.93 -2.11 -0.84
CA ILE A 2 -1.54 -1.67 -1.04
C ILE A 2 -1.13 -2.00 -2.47
N ALA A 3 -0.50 -1.06 -3.18
CA ALA A 3 0.19 -1.31 -4.44
C ALA A 3 1.68 -1.50 -4.13
N PHE A 4 2.20 -2.71 -4.35
CA PHE A 4 3.59 -3.05 -4.07
C PHE A 4 4.42 -3.01 -5.34
N LEU A 5 5.55 -2.32 -5.29
CA LEU A 5 6.69 -2.46 -6.20
C LEU A 5 7.80 -3.16 -5.43
N GLY A 6 7.93 -4.48 -5.58
CA GLY A 6 8.70 -5.32 -4.67
C GLY A 6 7.93 -5.63 -3.39
N SER A 7 7.05 -6.62 -3.44
CA SER A 7 6.18 -6.95 -2.31
C SER A 7 6.95 -7.53 -1.12
N VAL A 8 6.85 -6.88 0.04
CA VAL A 8 7.38 -7.39 1.32
C VAL A 8 6.66 -8.65 1.80
N PHE A 9 5.48 -8.94 1.24
CA PHE A 9 4.72 -10.18 1.52
C PHE A 9 5.02 -11.30 0.53
N SER A 10 5.91 -11.06 -0.45
CA SER A 10 6.25 -12.07 -1.44
C SER A 10 7.32 -13.04 -0.95
N PRO A 11 7.00 -14.33 -0.80
CA PRO A 11 8.03 -15.33 -0.56
C PRO A 11 8.98 -15.43 -1.77
N TYR A 12 8.49 -15.26 -3.01
CA TYR A 12 9.31 -15.33 -4.22
C TYR A 12 10.34 -14.21 -4.27
N TYR A 13 9.96 -12.99 -3.92
CA TYR A 13 10.89 -11.86 -3.86
C TYR A 13 11.95 -12.10 -2.78
N ALA A 14 11.54 -12.58 -1.61
CA ALA A 14 12.48 -12.94 -0.54
C ALA A 14 13.46 -14.05 -0.98
N PHE A 15 13.00 -15.07 -1.70
CA PHE A 15 13.85 -16.12 -2.25
C PHE A 15 14.80 -15.60 -3.34
N ALA A 16 14.34 -14.69 -4.20
CA ALA A 16 15.18 -14.07 -5.23
C ALA A 16 16.33 -13.28 -4.59
N ARG A 17 16.03 -12.44 -3.58
CA ARG A 17 17.05 -11.66 -2.85
C ARG A 17 18.10 -12.51 -2.14
N ARG A 18 17.75 -13.74 -1.71
CA ARG A 18 18.72 -14.67 -1.11
C ARG A 18 19.77 -15.19 -2.11
N LYS A 19 19.48 -15.13 -3.41
CA LYS A 19 20.41 -15.57 -4.46
C LYS A 19 21.29 -14.43 -4.99
N GLY A 20 21.02 -13.19 -4.58
CA GLY A 20 21.72 -11.99 -5.04
C GLY A 20 20.76 -10.80 -5.19
N PRO A 21 21.23 -9.67 -5.74
CA PRO A 21 20.37 -8.54 -6.07
C PRO A 21 19.21 -8.98 -6.97
N ALA A 22 17.99 -8.57 -6.63
CA ALA A 22 16.78 -8.89 -7.38
C ALA A 22 16.00 -7.60 -7.66
N ASP A 23 15.50 -7.47 -8.90
CA ASP A 23 14.69 -6.31 -9.29
C ASP A 23 13.33 -6.36 -8.57
N PRO A 24 12.97 -5.36 -7.74
CA PRO A 24 11.64 -5.30 -7.12
C PRO A 24 10.50 -5.29 -8.15
N LEU A 25 10.74 -4.80 -9.37
CA LEU A 25 9.71 -4.72 -10.40
C LEU A 25 9.26 -6.09 -10.91
N ASP A 26 10.07 -7.14 -10.71
CA ASP A 26 9.67 -8.52 -10.99
C ASP A 26 8.72 -9.13 -9.95
N HIS A 27 8.44 -8.40 -8.87
CA HIS A 27 7.64 -8.86 -7.74
C HIS A 27 6.58 -7.84 -7.32
N CYS A 28 5.87 -7.29 -8.30
CA CYS A 28 4.83 -6.27 -8.09
C CYS A 28 3.46 -6.89 -7.83
N SER A 29 2.61 -6.23 -7.03
CA SER A 29 1.24 -6.72 -6.81
C SER A 29 0.28 -5.62 -6.37
N ILE A 30 -1.01 -5.86 -6.57
CA ILE A 30 -2.08 -5.12 -5.92
C ILE A 30 -2.66 -6.01 -4.83
N ASN A 31 -2.40 -5.66 -3.57
CA ASN A 31 -2.96 -6.34 -2.40
C ASN A 31 -4.29 -5.68 -2.00
N VAL A 32 -5.38 -6.43 -2.14
CA VAL A 32 -6.73 -5.98 -1.78
C VAL A 32 -7.33 -6.93 -0.77
N SER A 33 -7.72 -6.40 0.39
CA SER A 33 -8.48 -7.12 1.41
C SER A 33 -9.83 -6.44 1.62
N ILE A 34 -10.91 -7.23 1.58
CA ILE A 34 -12.28 -6.79 1.85
C ILE A 34 -12.79 -7.59 3.04
N TYR A 35 -13.14 -6.90 4.12
CA TYR A 35 -13.77 -7.47 5.30
C TYR A 35 -15.23 -7.06 5.34
N ARG A 36 -16.13 -8.03 5.45
CA ARG A 36 -17.58 -7.77 5.49
C ARG A 36 -18.36 -8.93 6.06
N LYS A 37 -19.57 -8.64 6.51
CA LYS A 37 -20.59 -9.66 6.76
C LYS A 37 -20.91 -10.38 5.43
N GLY A 38 -20.90 -11.72 5.45
CA GLY A 38 -21.07 -12.54 4.23
C GLY A 38 -19.76 -12.95 3.53
N GLY A 39 -18.62 -12.73 4.17
CA GLY A 39 -17.35 -13.38 3.80
C GLY A 39 -16.29 -12.40 3.30
N ASN A 40 -15.08 -12.61 3.80
CA ASN A 40 -13.90 -11.83 3.44
C ASN A 40 -13.40 -12.21 2.04
N ARG A 41 -12.70 -11.28 1.40
CA ARG A 41 -12.01 -11.52 0.13
C ARG A 41 -10.61 -10.95 0.21
N TRP A 42 -9.64 -11.70 -0.28
CA TRP A 42 -8.26 -11.24 -0.37
C TRP A 42 -7.68 -11.63 -1.73
N ALA A 43 -7.00 -10.68 -2.36
CA ALA A 43 -6.25 -10.88 -3.60
C ALA A 43 -4.88 -10.25 -3.49
N MET A 44 -3.86 -10.94 -4.01
CA MET A 44 -2.49 -10.47 -4.13
C MET A 44 -1.78 -11.30 -5.19
N THR A 45 -2.08 -11.05 -6.46
CA THR A 45 -1.39 -11.69 -7.58
C THR A 45 -0.06 -10.96 -7.80
N GLU A 46 1.05 -11.69 -7.64
CA GLU A 46 2.37 -11.18 -8.01
C GLU A 46 2.56 -11.15 -9.53
N ARG A 47 3.22 -10.12 -10.03
CA ARG A 47 3.41 -9.85 -11.46
C ARG A 47 4.85 -9.41 -11.75
N PRO A 48 5.40 -9.85 -12.91
CA PRO A 48 6.76 -9.53 -13.32
C PRO A 48 6.85 -8.12 -13.89
N HIS A 49 8.08 -7.65 -14.14
CA HIS A 49 8.37 -6.30 -14.65
C HIS A 49 7.54 -5.96 -15.91
N GLY A 50 7.41 -6.90 -16.86
CA GLY A 50 6.67 -6.69 -18.11
C GLY A 50 5.17 -6.42 -17.95
N ALA A 51 4.60 -6.62 -16.77
CA ALA A 51 3.21 -6.31 -16.45
C ALA A 51 3.07 -5.01 -15.64
N VAL A 52 4.14 -4.22 -15.51
CA VAL A 52 4.17 -3.00 -14.72
C VAL A 52 4.48 -1.81 -15.61
N GLU A 53 3.68 -0.75 -15.47
CA GLU A 53 3.94 0.52 -16.14
C GLU A 53 3.87 1.65 -15.12
N ARG A 54 4.87 2.53 -15.12
CA ARG A 54 4.96 3.67 -14.21
C ARG A 54 5.06 4.96 -15.00
N ARG A 55 4.24 5.93 -14.64
CA ARG A 55 4.30 7.30 -15.13
C ARG A 55 4.23 8.26 -13.95
N THR A 56 4.44 9.54 -14.20
CA THR A 56 4.41 10.59 -13.16
C THR A 56 3.11 10.58 -12.34
N ASN A 57 1.98 10.31 -12.99
CA ASN A 57 0.65 10.37 -12.40
C ASN A 57 -0.16 9.06 -12.54
N SER A 58 0.49 7.95 -12.91
CA SER A 58 -0.18 6.67 -13.00
C SER A 58 0.73 5.47 -12.74
N LEU A 59 0.11 4.38 -12.28
CA LEU A 59 0.75 3.09 -12.05
C LEU A 59 -0.19 1.97 -12.51
N SER A 60 0.29 1.13 -13.43
CA SER A 60 -0.38 -0.10 -13.86
C SER A 60 0.35 -1.30 -13.28
N ILE A 61 -0.39 -2.27 -12.72
CA ILE A 61 0.14 -3.57 -12.31
C ILE A 61 -0.83 -4.64 -12.83
N GLY A 62 -0.47 -5.26 -13.96
CA GLY A 62 -1.33 -6.13 -14.73
C GLY A 62 -2.62 -5.41 -15.15
N PRO A 63 -3.80 -5.96 -14.84
CA PRO A 63 -5.09 -5.38 -15.25
C PRO A 63 -5.58 -4.25 -14.31
N SER A 64 -4.90 -4.02 -13.17
CA SER A 64 -5.25 -2.98 -12.21
C SER A 64 -4.45 -1.70 -12.48
N HIS A 65 -5.08 -0.54 -12.26
CA HIS A 65 -4.53 0.77 -12.61
C HIS A 65 -4.81 1.83 -11.54
N LEU A 66 -3.83 2.66 -11.23
CA LEU A 66 -3.94 3.81 -10.33
C LEU A 66 -3.65 5.08 -11.12
N HIS A 67 -4.45 6.13 -10.92
CA HIS A 67 -4.28 7.43 -11.56
C HIS A 67 -4.51 8.57 -10.57
N TRP A 68 -3.58 9.52 -10.55
CA TRP A 68 -3.73 10.78 -9.83
C TRP A 68 -4.03 11.91 -10.83
N ASP A 69 -5.14 12.60 -10.66
CA ASP A 69 -5.55 13.71 -11.55
C ASP A 69 -5.20 15.10 -11.01
N GLY A 70 -4.61 15.18 -9.81
CA GLY A 70 -4.32 16.43 -9.11
C GLY A 70 -5.16 16.62 -7.84
N ASP A 71 -6.31 15.96 -7.75
CA ASP A 71 -7.25 16.07 -6.62
C ASP A 71 -7.67 14.69 -6.08
N CYS A 72 -7.83 13.71 -6.97
CA CYS A 72 -8.33 12.38 -6.66
C CYS A 72 -7.38 11.28 -7.14
N LEU A 73 -7.12 10.29 -6.27
CA LEU A 73 -6.52 9.03 -6.65
C LEU A 73 -7.63 8.06 -7.06
N THR A 74 -7.74 7.78 -8.36
CA THR A 74 -8.65 6.77 -8.88
C THR A 74 -7.93 5.45 -9.06
N ILE A 75 -8.41 4.41 -8.39
CA ILE A 75 -7.87 3.06 -8.42
C ILE A 75 -8.89 2.15 -9.09
N THR A 76 -8.56 1.62 -10.26
CA THR A 76 -9.31 0.56 -10.91
C THR A 76 -8.69 -0.79 -10.54
N ILE A 77 -9.49 -1.64 -9.91
CA ILE A 77 -9.10 -2.97 -9.44
C ILE A 77 -9.69 -4.01 -10.40
N ASP A 78 -8.87 -4.96 -10.84
CA ASP A 78 -9.32 -6.20 -11.48
C ASP A 78 -8.44 -7.36 -11.02
N GLU A 79 -8.78 -7.90 -9.86
CA GLU A 79 -7.99 -8.94 -9.21
C GLU A 79 -8.78 -10.23 -8.98
N ILE A 80 -8.06 -11.32 -8.77
CA ILE A 80 -8.61 -12.63 -8.44
C ILE A 80 -8.20 -13.00 -7.02
N THR A 81 -9.17 -13.46 -6.23
CA THR A 81 -8.94 -13.83 -4.83
C THR A 81 -8.27 -15.18 -4.67
N VAL A 82 -7.63 -15.36 -3.51
CA VAL A 82 -7.07 -16.62 -3.05
C VAL A 82 -7.61 -16.98 -1.65
N PRO A 83 -7.67 -18.27 -1.26
CA PRO A 83 -7.38 -19.44 -2.10
C PRO A 83 -8.53 -19.80 -3.06
N ILE A 84 -9.75 -19.26 -2.84
CA ILE A 84 -10.91 -19.51 -3.69
C ILE A 84 -10.97 -18.44 -4.79
N PRO A 85 -10.87 -18.78 -6.08
CA PRO A 85 -10.89 -17.80 -7.16
C PRO A 85 -12.24 -17.09 -7.29
N ARG A 86 -12.26 -15.80 -6.99
CA ARG A 86 -13.39 -14.88 -7.23
C ARG A 86 -12.85 -13.53 -7.69
N ARG A 87 -13.65 -12.79 -8.47
CA ARG A 87 -13.25 -11.44 -8.90
C ARG A 87 -13.41 -10.41 -7.78
N ILE A 88 -12.43 -9.54 -7.63
CA ILE A 88 -12.57 -8.21 -7.06
C ILE A 88 -12.39 -7.24 -8.22
N ARG A 89 -13.48 -6.62 -8.68
CA ARG A 89 -13.47 -5.71 -9.82
C ARG A 89 -14.27 -4.46 -9.52
N GLY A 90 -13.68 -3.31 -9.83
CA GLY A 90 -14.32 -2.00 -9.81
C GLY A 90 -13.37 -0.88 -9.45
N THR A 91 -13.89 0.17 -8.82
CA THR A 91 -13.15 1.40 -8.61
C THR A 91 -13.17 1.79 -7.13
N VAL A 92 -12.03 2.28 -6.66
CA VAL A 92 -11.88 3.01 -5.40
C VAL A 92 -11.38 4.41 -5.73
N ARG A 93 -12.06 5.43 -5.25
CA ARG A 93 -11.62 6.83 -5.35
C ARG A 93 -11.21 7.32 -3.97
N VAL A 94 -10.04 7.94 -3.89
CA VAL A 94 -9.52 8.53 -2.66
C VAL A 94 -9.30 10.02 -2.91
N ARG A 95 -10.05 10.86 -2.20
CA ARG A 95 -9.92 12.31 -2.22
C ARG A 95 -9.32 12.78 -0.88
N PRO A 96 -8.04 13.17 -0.84
CA PRO A 96 -7.43 13.73 0.35
C PRO A 96 -8.21 14.91 0.90
N ALA A 97 -8.40 14.99 2.23
CA ALA A 97 -8.89 16.22 2.85
C ALA A 97 -7.77 17.28 2.92
N ALA A 98 -6.53 16.83 3.06
CA ALA A 98 -5.31 17.62 2.94
C ALA A 98 -4.16 16.69 2.54
N ILE A 99 -3.15 17.26 1.86
CA ILE A 99 -1.89 16.58 1.54
C ILE A 99 -0.80 17.10 2.49
N THR A 100 -0.16 16.19 3.22
CA THR A 100 0.95 16.54 4.11
C THR A 100 2.20 16.88 3.31
N GLN A 101 3.04 17.77 3.85
CA GLN A 101 4.28 18.20 3.20
C GLN A 101 5.50 17.38 3.67
N GLN A 102 5.34 16.56 4.71
CA GLN A 102 6.46 15.94 5.42
C GLN A 102 6.49 14.43 5.21
N GLY A 103 7.61 13.95 4.65
CA GLY A 103 8.04 12.56 4.79
C GLY A 103 8.97 12.38 5.99
N PHE A 104 9.08 11.14 6.45
CA PHE A 104 9.86 10.73 7.61
C PHE A 104 10.88 9.68 7.19
N VAL A 105 12.14 9.92 7.55
CA VAL A 105 13.20 8.91 7.50
C VAL A 105 13.05 8.00 8.71
N LEU A 106 12.95 6.69 8.48
CA LEU A 106 12.61 5.72 9.53
C LEU A 106 13.83 5.07 10.18
N ASN A 107 15.03 5.22 9.62
CA ASN A 107 16.26 4.66 10.18
C ASN A 107 17.49 5.56 9.95
N SER A 108 18.60 5.26 10.63
CA SER A 108 19.85 6.05 10.57
C SER A 108 20.48 6.09 9.19
N GLN A 109 20.28 5.04 8.39
CA GLN A 109 20.89 4.90 7.06
C GLN A 109 20.16 5.69 5.98
N GLY A 110 18.93 6.15 6.23
CA GLY A 110 18.14 6.93 5.27
C GLY A 110 17.53 6.12 4.13
N ASP A 111 17.68 4.79 4.15
CA ASP A 111 17.20 3.87 3.12
C ASP A 111 15.74 3.44 3.32
N HIS A 112 15.08 3.90 4.37
CA HIS A 112 13.65 3.69 4.62
C HIS A 112 12.93 5.02 4.88
N ASN A 113 11.96 5.33 4.04
CA ASN A 113 11.22 6.58 4.06
C ASN A 113 9.71 6.30 4.02
N TRP A 114 8.96 7.01 4.86
CA TRP A 114 7.51 6.92 4.92
C TRP A 114 6.90 8.30 4.80
N TRP A 115 5.84 8.44 4.00
CA TRP A 115 5.13 9.70 3.85
C TRP A 115 3.62 9.47 4.01
N PRO A 116 3.01 9.95 5.12
CA PRO A 116 1.56 9.92 5.30
C PRO A 116 0.89 10.99 4.44
N ILE A 117 0.80 10.75 3.14
CA ILE A 117 0.31 11.71 2.12
C ILE A 117 -1.01 12.35 2.55
N ALA A 118 -2.01 11.54 2.89
CA ALA A 118 -3.32 12.01 3.34
C ALA A 118 -3.78 11.22 4.58
N PRO A 119 -3.50 11.74 5.80
CA PRO A 119 -3.96 11.15 7.07
C PRO A 119 -5.49 11.02 7.16
N SER A 120 -6.20 11.92 6.47
CA SER A 120 -7.64 11.91 6.33
C SER A 120 -8.01 12.12 4.87
N ALA A 121 -8.81 11.20 4.33
CA ALA A 121 -9.35 11.25 2.98
C ALA A 121 -10.81 10.81 2.96
N HIS A 122 -11.57 11.28 1.98
CA HIS A 122 -12.85 10.69 1.62
C HIS A 122 -12.61 9.56 0.62
N VAL A 123 -13.16 8.37 0.91
CA VAL A 123 -13.04 7.20 0.07
C VAL A 123 -14.41 6.79 -0.43
N GLU A 124 -14.53 6.60 -1.74
CA GLU A 124 -15.68 6.00 -2.39
C GLU A 124 -15.27 4.65 -2.98
N VAL A 125 -16.03 3.61 -2.70
CA VAL A 125 -15.81 2.27 -3.22
C VAL A 125 -17.02 1.87 -4.04
N ALA A 126 -16.79 1.48 -5.30
CA ALA A 126 -17.80 0.95 -6.20
C ALA A 126 -17.27 -0.29 -6.92
N LEU A 127 -17.53 -1.47 -6.35
CA LEU A 127 -17.08 -2.77 -6.87
C LEU A 127 -18.23 -3.51 -7.55
N GLN A 128 -18.17 -3.74 -8.86
CA GLN A 128 -19.16 -4.55 -9.59
C GLN A 128 -19.07 -6.04 -9.22
N ARG A 129 -17.90 -6.48 -8.75
CA ARG A 129 -17.70 -7.78 -8.10
C ARG A 129 -16.87 -7.51 -6.85
N PRO A 130 -17.40 -7.66 -5.62
CA PRO A 130 -18.56 -8.46 -5.21
C PRO A 130 -19.95 -7.79 -5.20
N ASP A 131 -20.20 -6.74 -6.00
CA ASP A 131 -21.37 -5.87 -5.85
C ASP A 131 -21.40 -5.21 -4.47
N LEU A 132 -20.47 -4.29 -4.27
CA LEU A 132 -20.28 -3.57 -3.02
C LEU A 132 -20.05 -2.10 -3.31
N GLN A 133 -20.89 -1.26 -2.70
CA GLN A 133 -20.78 0.18 -2.81
C GLN A 133 -20.88 0.83 -1.43
N TRP A 134 -19.94 1.70 -1.11
CA TRP A 134 -19.97 2.50 0.13
C TRP A 134 -19.02 3.69 0.01
N GLN A 135 -19.19 4.64 0.91
CA GLN A 135 -18.26 5.75 1.08
C GLN A 135 -17.93 5.97 2.55
N GLY A 136 -16.76 6.55 2.84
CA GLY A 136 -16.30 6.73 4.21
C GLY A 136 -15.01 7.51 4.32
N ARG A 137 -14.42 7.48 5.52
CA ARG A 137 -13.09 8.02 5.77
C ARG A 137 -12.03 6.99 5.36
N GLY A 138 -10.90 7.47 4.86
CA GLY A 138 -9.74 6.66 4.57
C GLY A 138 -8.44 7.40 4.83
N TYR A 139 -7.36 6.70 4.54
CA TYR A 139 -5.98 7.09 4.77
C TYR A 139 -5.16 6.69 3.54
N PHE A 140 -4.18 7.52 3.16
CA PHE A 140 -3.28 7.25 2.04
C PHE A 140 -1.85 7.64 2.40
N ASP A 141 -0.92 6.72 2.14
CA ASP A 141 0.51 6.92 2.35
C ASP A 141 1.36 6.20 1.32
N THR A 142 2.66 6.43 1.42
CA THR A 142 3.67 5.68 0.69
C THR A 142 4.81 5.29 1.63
N ASN A 143 5.36 4.11 1.38
CA ASN A 143 6.60 3.64 1.97
C ASN A 143 7.56 3.38 0.80
N GLN A 144 8.77 3.92 0.88
CA GLN A 144 9.81 3.70 -0.14
C GLN A 144 11.16 3.45 0.53
N GLY A 145 12.01 2.69 -0.15
CA GLY A 145 13.36 2.45 0.34
C GLY A 145 14.27 1.80 -0.69
N SER A 146 15.57 1.89 -0.45
CA SER A 146 16.61 1.23 -1.24
C SER A 146 17.08 -0.10 -0.62
N ALA A 147 16.56 -0.45 0.55
CA ALA A 147 16.82 -1.71 1.25
C ALA A 147 15.52 -2.47 1.58
N PRO A 148 15.57 -3.81 1.71
CA PRO A 148 14.46 -4.60 2.22
C PRO A 148 14.09 -4.19 3.65
N VAL A 149 12.79 -4.15 3.97
CA VAL A 149 12.31 -3.71 5.30
C VAL A 149 12.90 -4.54 6.44
N GLU A 150 13.10 -5.84 6.22
CA GLU A 150 13.65 -6.76 7.21
C GLU A 150 15.15 -6.55 7.46
N ALA A 151 15.85 -5.75 6.64
CA ALA A 151 17.23 -5.34 6.90
C ALA A 151 17.30 -4.17 7.89
N GLY A 152 16.35 -3.24 7.82
CA GLY A 152 16.27 -2.08 8.72
C GLY A 152 15.57 -2.36 10.04
N PHE A 153 14.56 -3.22 10.05
CA PHE A 153 13.65 -3.39 11.19
C PHE A 153 13.47 -4.86 11.59
N SER A 154 13.34 -5.10 12.89
CA SER A 154 12.94 -6.39 13.46
C SER A 154 11.46 -6.46 13.79
N ASP A 155 10.85 -5.31 14.10
CA ASP A 155 9.43 -5.16 14.38
C ASP A 155 8.96 -3.78 13.92
N TRP A 156 7.69 -3.68 13.54
CA TRP A 156 7.06 -2.44 13.14
C TRP A 156 5.56 -2.52 13.44
N GLN A 157 5.02 -1.41 13.93
CA GLN A 157 3.61 -1.20 14.19
C GLN A 157 3.18 0.14 13.65
N TRP A 158 1.97 0.18 13.13
CA TRP A 158 1.37 1.40 12.64
C TRP A 158 -0.13 1.38 12.89
N ALA A 159 -0.66 2.52 13.31
CA ALA A 159 -2.08 2.74 13.47
C ALA A 159 -2.46 4.15 13.01
N CYS A 160 -3.59 4.26 12.33
CA CYS A 160 -4.23 5.54 12.04
C CYS A 160 -5.69 5.49 12.47
N GLY A 161 -6.12 6.48 13.23
CA GLY A 161 -7.47 6.58 13.77
C GLY A 161 -8.10 7.94 13.49
N PRO A 162 -9.37 8.01 13.08
CA PRO A 162 -10.06 9.29 12.91
C PRO A 162 -10.32 9.95 14.28
N THR A 163 -10.21 11.26 14.33
CA THR A 163 -10.65 12.09 15.47
C THR A 163 -11.74 13.06 15.05
N ARG A 164 -12.25 13.89 15.98
CA ARG A 164 -13.20 14.97 15.67
C ARG A 164 -12.57 16.01 14.74
N ASN A 165 -11.26 16.25 14.87
CA ASN A 165 -10.55 17.34 14.19
C ASN A 165 -9.63 16.86 13.06
N GLY A 166 -9.59 15.55 12.76
CA GLY A 166 -8.71 15.00 11.73
C GLY A 166 -8.46 13.51 11.92
N ALA A 167 -7.19 13.12 11.94
CA ALA A 167 -6.71 11.78 12.24
C ALA A 167 -5.50 11.86 13.18
N VAL A 168 -5.27 10.80 13.93
CA VAL A 168 -4.03 10.57 14.69
C VAL A 168 -3.32 9.38 14.09
N ILE A 169 -2.01 9.49 13.92
CA ILE A 169 -1.16 8.40 13.43
C ILE A 169 -0.11 8.06 14.48
N LEU A 170 0.03 6.77 14.77
CA LEU A 170 1.11 6.21 15.57
C LEU A 170 1.94 5.32 14.66
N TYR A 171 3.25 5.51 14.66
CA TYR A 171 4.21 4.67 13.94
C TYR A 171 5.35 4.31 14.89
N GLU A 172 5.53 3.02 15.14
CA GLU A 172 6.58 2.49 16.01
C GLU A 172 7.39 1.44 15.24
N ALA A 173 8.70 1.43 15.40
CA ALA A 173 9.55 0.39 14.83
C ALA A 173 10.77 0.12 15.69
N LEU A 174 11.08 -1.18 15.86
CA LEU A 174 12.32 -1.65 16.45
C LEU A 174 13.33 -1.87 15.33
N ARG A 175 14.44 -1.12 15.37
CA ARG A 175 15.46 -1.15 14.32
C ARG A 175 16.52 -2.20 14.64
N ARG A 176 17.08 -2.79 13.59
CA ARG A 176 18.15 -3.80 13.73
C ARG A 176 19.46 -3.23 14.28
N ASP A 177 19.67 -1.92 14.20
CA ASP A 177 20.81 -1.25 14.81
C ASP A 177 20.62 -0.95 16.30
N GLY A 178 19.55 -1.49 16.92
CA GLY A 178 19.23 -1.32 18.33
C GLY A 178 18.44 -0.05 18.64
N GLY A 179 18.19 0.80 17.65
CA GLY A 179 17.38 2.00 17.80
C GLY A 179 15.87 1.73 17.80
N VAL A 180 15.12 2.77 18.16
CA VAL A 180 13.66 2.80 18.02
C VAL A 180 13.24 4.00 17.18
N THR A 181 12.16 3.84 16.43
CA THR A 181 11.50 4.93 15.72
C THR A 181 10.10 5.05 16.26
N ASN A 182 9.76 6.18 16.89
CA ASN A 182 8.44 6.47 17.43
C ASN A 182 7.94 7.80 16.88
N LEU A 183 6.84 7.77 16.15
CA LEU A 183 6.17 8.95 15.59
C LEU A 183 4.74 9.00 16.09
N ALA A 184 4.32 10.17 16.56
CA ALA A 184 2.94 10.49 16.90
C ALA A 184 2.56 11.79 16.18
N LEU A 185 1.58 11.71 15.27
CA LEU A 185 1.14 12.79 14.38
C LEU A 185 -0.34 13.08 14.56
#